data_AF-A0AAD7VA96-F1
#
_entry.id   AF-A0AAD7VA96-F1
#
_cell.length_a   1.000
_cell.length_b   1.000
_cell.length_c   1.000
_cell.angle_alpha   90.00
_cell.angle_beta   90.00
_cell.angle_gamma   90.00
#
_symmetry.space_group_name_H-M   'P 1'
#
loop_
_entity.id
_entity.type
_entity.pdbx_description
1 polymer ?
#
loop_
_entity_poly.entity_id
_entity_poly.type
_entity_poly.pdbx_seq_one_letter_code
_entity_poly.pdbx_strand_id
1 'polypeptide(L)'
;MLIKEFRVINNCTEAEYKIGQLYATAMASKEQTGGGEGVEVIKNEPYEKENGEKGQYTYKIFRLASRVPGFVRALAPAGALDLYEEAWNAYPYCKTVLKV
;
A
#
# COMPACT_ATOMS: atom_id res chain seq x y z
N MET A 1 -0.85 6.31 -20.64
CA MET A 1 -0.98 6.50 -19.17
C MET A 1 -2.36 7.06 -18.89
N LEU A 2 -3.15 6.41 -18.03
CA LEU A 2 -4.49 6.86 -17.64
C LEU A 2 -4.41 7.47 -16.25
N ILE A 3 -4.87 8.72 -16.08
CA ILE A 3 -4.87 9.43 -14.80
C ILE A 3 -6.31 9.62 -14.35
N LYS A 4 -6.60 9.27 -13.10
CA LYS A 4 -7.90 9.49 -12.45
C LYS A 4 -7.66 10.03 -11.04
N GLU A 5 -8.42 11.06 -10.66
CA GLU A 5 -8.40 11.64 -9.32
C GLU A 5 -9.65 11.17 -8.56
N PHE A 6 -9.45 10.58 -7.39
CA PHE A 6 -10.53 10.14 -6.50
C PHE A 6 -10.61 11.11 -5.32
N ARG A 7 -11.73 11.83 -5.20
CA ARG A 7 -11.98 12.76 -4.08
C ARG A 7 -12.86 12.07 -3.06
N VAL A 8 -12.28 11.73 -1.91
CA VAL A 8 -12.98 11.04 -0.81
C VAL A 8 -13.25 12.06 0.29
N ILE A 9 -14.49 12.56 0.37
CA ILE A 9 -14.92 13.43 1.47
C ILE A 9 -15.12 12.54 2.70
N ASN A 10 -14.55 12.94 3.84
CA ASN A 10 -14.66 12.22 5.10
C ASN A 10 -15.08 13.18 6.23
N ASN A 11 -15.74 12.66 7.26
CA ASN A 11 -16.22 13.39 8.43
C ASN A 11 -15.19 13.42 9.58
N CYS A 12 -13.90 13.34 9.27
CA CYS A 12 -12.79 13.43 10.22
C CYS A 12 -11.96 14.68 9.96
N THR A 13 -11.37 15.23 11.02
CA THR A 13 -10.30 16.23 10.90
C THR A 13 -9.04 15.62 10.29
N GLU A 14 -8.13 16.48 9.82
CA GLU A 14 -6.82 16.06 9.30
C GLU A 14 -6.03 15.22 10.33
N ALA A 15 -6.00 15.67 11.59
CA ALA A 15 -5.30 14.98 12.66
C ALA A 15 -5.90 13.59 12.97
N GLU A 16 -7.22 13.49 12.99
CA GLU A 16 -7.92 12.20 13.19
C GLU A 16 -7.67 11.25 12.02
N TYR A 17 -7.70 11.76 10.78
CA TYR A 17 -7.43 10.96 9.60
C TYR A 17 -6.02 10.38 9.61
N LYS A 18 -5.01 11.15 10.02
CA LYS A 18 -3.63 10.65 10.15
C LYS A 18 -3.55 9.39 11.02
N ILE A 19 -4.25 9.37 12.15
CA ILE A 19 -4.27 8.23 13.08
C ILE A 19 -5.13 7.10 12.49
N GLY A 20 -6.33 7.43 12.04
CA GLY A 20 -7.30 6.47 11.51
C GLY A 20 -6.81 5.72 10.28
N GLN A 21 -6.13 6.41 9.35
CA GLN A 21 -5.56 5.80 8.15
C GLN A 21 -4.51 4.74 8.49
N LEU A 22 -3.61 5.03 9.43
CA LEU A 22 -2.56 4.08 9.85
C LEU A 22 -3.18 2.84 10.50
N TYR A 23 -4.15 3.04 11.40
CA TYR A 23 -4.88 1.95 12.03
C TYR A 23 -5.63 1.09 11.00
N ALA A 24 -6.43 1.73 10.12
CA ALA A 24 -7.20 1.04 9.10
C ALA A 24 -6.31 0.25 8.13
N THR A 25 -5.15 0.82 7.75
CA THR A 25 -4.19 0.13 6.89
C THR A 25 -3.61 -1.11 7.57
N ALA A 26 -3.26 -1.02 8.86
CA ALA A 26 -2.74 -2.15 9.62
C ALA A 26 -3.80 -3.26 9.77
N MET A 27 -5.04 -2.89 10.09
CA MET A 27 -6.15 -3.83 10.23
C MET A 27 -6.49 -4.51 8.90
N ALA A 28 -6.63 -3.75 7.82
CA ALA A 28 -6.87 -4.30 6.49
C ALA A 28 -5.74 -5.23 6.04
N SER A 29 -4.48 -4.88 6.30
CA SER A 29 -3.34 -5.74 5.98
C SER A 29 -3.41 -7.07 6.75
N LYS A 30 -3.81 -7.03 8.02
CA LYS A 30 -3.98 -8.23 8.86
C LYS A 30 -5.12 -9.12 8.36
N GLU A 31 -6.27 -8.54 8.05
CA GLU A 31 -7.44 -9.29 7.54
C GLU A 31 -7.19 -9.93 6.17
N GLN A 32 -6.40 -9.26 5.33
CA GLN A 32 -6.05 -9.77 4.01
C GLN A 32 -4.86 -10.75 4.01
N THR A 33 -4.25 -11.01 5.16
CA THR A 33 -3.09 -11.92 5.26
C THR A 33 -3.50 -13.27 5.85
N GLY A 34 -3.21 -14.34 5.13
CA GLY A 34 -3.51 -15.71 5.54
C GLY A 34 -3.21 -16.75 4.46
N GLY A 35 -2.86 -17.97 4.87
CA GLY A 35 -2.67 -19.10 3.94
C GLY A 35 -1.48 -18.97 2.98
N GLY A 36 -0.47 -18.16 3.31
CA GLY A 36 0.68 -17.88 2.44
C GLY A 36 0.46 -16.75 1.43
N GLU A 37 -0.72 -16.10 1.46
CA GLU A 37 -1.07 -14.95 0.63
C GLU A 37 -1.36 -13.71 1.49
N GLY A 38 -1.32 -12.52 0.90
CA GLY A 38 -1.62 -11.26 1.58
C GLY A 38 -0.47 -10.27 1.58
N VAL A 39 -0.29 -9.54 2.69
CA VAL A 39 0.61 -8.38 2.76
C VAL A 39 1.83 -8.71 3.63
N GLU A 40 3.01 -8.64 3.03
CA GLU A 40 4.30 -8.82 3.70
C GLU A 40 4.97 -7.44 3.85
N VAL A 41 5.24 -7.01 5.09
CA VAL A 41 5.94 -5.74 5.35
C VAL A 41 7.44 -6.01 5.44
N ILE A 42 8.20 -5.54 4.47
CA ILE A 42 9.64 -5.76 4.36
C ILE A 42 10.43 -4.64 5.05
N LYS A 43 10.01 -3.38 4.83
CA LYS A 43 10.59 -2.21 5.49
C LYS A 43 9.51 -1.31 6.04
N ASN A 44 9.77 -0.75 7.21
CA ASN A 44 8.96 0.28 7.84
C ASN A 44 9.87 1.15 8.70
N GLU A 45 10.40 2.21 8.10
CA GLU A 45 11.43 3.05 8.72
C GLU A 45 11.17 4.54 8.46
N PRO A 46 11.56 5.43 9.39
CA PRO A 46 11.53 6.85 9.11
C PRO A 46 12.54 7.18 7.99
N TYR A 47 12.20 8.16 7.15
CA TYR A 47 13.12 8.69 6.14
C TYR A 47 13.19 10.21 6.19
N GLU A 48 14.31 10.72 5.69
CA GLU A 48 14.54 12.14 5.45
C GLU A 48 15.24 12.28 4.10
N LYS A 49 14.69 13.12 3.22
CA LYS A 49 15.28 13.45 1.92
C LYS A 49 16.13 14.71 2.04
N GLU A 50 17.06 14.90 1.10
CA GLU A 50 17.93 16.08 1.03
C GLU A 50 17.16 17.40 0.91
N ASN A 51 15.95 17.37 0.35
CA ASN A 51 15.06 18.54 0.25
C ASN A 51 14.33 18.87 1.57
N GLY A 52 14.61 18.16 2.66
CA GLY A 52 13.98 18.34 3.97
C GLY A 52 12.64 17.62 4.14
N GLU A 53 12.17 16.86 3.16
CA GLU A 53 10.97 16.03 3.30
C GLU A 53 11.25 14.88 4.28
N LYS A 54 10.45 14.79 5.34
CA LYS A 54 10.55 13.76 6.37
C LYS A 54 9.25 12.99 6.45
N GLY A 55 9.33 11.70 6.71
CA GLY A 55 8.14 10.87 6.80
C GLY A 55 8.44 9.42 7.15
N GLN A 56 7.46 8.56 6.90
CA GLN A 56 7.59 7.12 7.03
C GLN A 56 7.72 6.48 5.65
N TYR A 57 8.74 5.65 5.46
CA TYR A 57 8.92 4.84 4.28
C TYR A 57 8.50 3.41 4.58
N THR A 58 7.67 2.84 3.70
CA THR A 58 7.30 1.43 3.78
C THR A 58 7.53 0.74 2.47
N TYR A 59 8.07 -0.48 2.55
CA TYR A 59 8.18 -1.41 1.43
C TYR A 59 7.39 -2.67 1.76
N LYS A 60 6.39 -2.99 0.93
CA LYS A 60 5.49 -4.13 1.14
C LYS A 60 5.39 -4.98 -0.12
N ILE A 61 5.17 -6.27 0.07
CA ILE A 61 4.88 -7.22 -1.01
C ILE A 61 3.46 -7.73 -0.82
N PHE A 62 2.61 -7.55 -1.84
CA PHE A 62 1.28 -8.13 -1.91
C PHE A 62 1.34 -9.42 -2.71
N ARG A 63 1.16 -10.56 -2.05
CA ARG A 63 1.09 -11.89 -2.66
C ARG A 63 -0.35 -12.17 -3.07
N LEU A 64 -0.72 -11.94 -4.34
CA LEU A 64 -2.13 -11.95 -4.78
C LEU A 64 -2.62 -13.28 -5.39
N ALA A 65 -1.84 -14.36 -5.33
CA ALA A 65 -2.03 -15.58 -6.10
C ALA A 65 -3.50 -16.04 -6.32
N SER A 66 -4.24 -16.41 -5.27
CA SER A 66 -5.64 -16.81 -5.37
C SER A 66 -6.65 -15.66 -5.25
N ARG A 67 -6.18 -14.44 -4.94
CA ARG A 67 -7.02 -13.24 -4.70
C ARG A 67 -7.33 -12.43 -5.96
N VAL A 68 -6.82 -12.84 -7.12
CA VAL A 68 -7.16 -12.24 -8.42
C VAL A 68 -8.22 -13.07 -9.17
N PRO A 69 -9.01 -12.45 -10.06
CA PRO A 69 -9.94 -13.18 -10.92
C PRO A 69 -9.27 -14.30 -11.72
N GLY A 70 -9.98 -15.41 -11.95
CA GLY A 70 -9.42 -16.60 -12.59
C GLY A 70 -8.79 -16.37 -13.96
N PHE A 71 -9.32 -15.44 -14.76
CA PHE A 71 -8.73 -15.09 -16.07
C PHE A 71 -7.39 -14.39 -15.93
N VAL A 72 -7.18 -13.57 -14.89
CA VAL A 72 -5.89 -12.92 -14.61
C VAL A 72 -4.86 -13.98 -14.24
N ARG A 73 -5.23 -14.91 -13.37
CA ARG A 73 -4.37 -16.03 -12.97
C ARG A 73 -4.01 -16.95 -14.13
N ALA A 74 -4.94 -17.19 -15.05
CA ALA A 74 -4.70 -18.04 -16.23
C ALA A 74 -3.72 -17.42 -17.23
N LEU A 75 -3.66 -16.09 -17.29
CA LEU A 75 -2.77 -15.34 -18.19
C LEU A 75 -1.41 -15.02 -17.56
N ALA A 76 -1.34 -14.93 -16.23
CA ALA A 76 -0.12 -14.57 -15.52
C ALA A 76 0.83 -15.78 -15.33
N PRO A 77 2.13 -15.64 -15.64
CA PRO A 77 3.14 -16.64 -15.29
C PRO A 77 3.17 -16.93 -13.77
N ALA A 78 3.59 -18.14 -13.41
CA ALA A 78 3.75 -18.51 -12.00
C ALA A 78 4.72 -17.53 -11.29
N GLY A 79 4.28 -16.94 -10.18
CA GLY A 79 5.05 -15.94 -9.43
C GLY A 79 4.91 -14.50 -9.92
N ALA A 80 4.23 -14.24 -11.05
CA ALA A 80 4.02 -12.88 -11.58
C ALA A 80 2.84 -12.11 -10.94
N LEU A 81 2.29 -12.63 -9.83
CA LEU A 81 1.16 -12.04 -9.11
C LEU A 81 1.57 -11.37 -7.80
N ASP A 82 2.86 -11.17 -7.60
CA ASP A 82 3.38 -10.39 -6.50
C ASP A 82 3.44 -8.92 -6.92
N LEU A 83 2.85 -8.04 -6.11
CA LEU A 83 2.98 -6.59 -6.29
C LEU A 83 3.91 -6.02 -5.23
N TYR A 84 4.84 -5.19 -5.67
CA TYR A 84 5.77 -4.49 -4.81
C TYR A 84 5.28 -3.06 -4.60
N GLU A 85 4.97 -2.71 -3.37
CA GLU A 85 4.54 -1.37 -2.97
C GLU A 85 5.67 -0.65 -2.24
N GLU A 86 6.04 0.51 -2.78
CA GLU A 86 6.86 1.49 -2.08
C GLU A 86 5.98 2.70 -1.74
N ALA A 87 5.94 3.08 -0.47
CA ALA A 87 5.19 4.26 -0.03
C ALA A 87 6.07 5.22 0.79
N TRP A 88 5.94 6.50 0.48
CA TRP A 88 6.58 7.62 1.18
C TRP A 88 5.48 8.49 1.78
N ASN A 89 5.22 8.31 3.07
CA ASN A 89 4.19 9.03 3.80
C ASN A 89 4.79 10.22 4.53
N ALA A 90 4.70 11.40 3.93
CA ALA A 90 5.04 12.70 4.51
C ALA A 90 3.76 13.50 4.80
N TYR A 91 2.88 12.91 5.64
CA TYR A 91 1.54 13.42 5.91
C TYR A 91 1.52 14.95 6.12
N PRO A 92 0.65 15.71 5.43
CA PRO A 92 -0.57 15.25 4.72
C PRO A 92 -0.36 14.69 3.31
N TYR A 93 0.86 14.75 2.77
CA TYR A 93 1.16 14.18 1.46
C TYR A 93 1.66 12.74 1.57
N CYS A 94 1.14 11.85 0.73
CA CYS A 94 1.62 10.48 0.64
C CYS A 94 1.75 10.08 -0.82
N LYS A 95 2.89 9.49 -1.17
CA LYS A 95 3.12 8.92 -2.49
C LYS A 95 3.30 7.42 -2.36
N THR A 96 2.50 6.66 -3.10
CA THR A 96 2.64 5.21 -3.21
C THR A 96 2.91 4.84 -4.66
N VAL A 97 3.84 3.92 -4.88
CA VAL A 97 4.22 3.38 -6.19
C VAL A 97 4.10 1.87 -6.13
N LEU A 98 3.27 1.31 -7.01
CA LEU A 98 3.11 -0.14 -7.19
C LEU A 98 3.92 -0.59 -8.41
N LYS A 99 4.66 -1.68 -8.26
CA LYS A 99 5.42 -2.36 -9.33
C LYS A 99 4.96 -3.82 -9.40
N VAL A 100 4.92 -4.36 -10.61
CA VAL A 100 4.65 -5.77 -10.92
C VAL A 100 5.96 -6.43 -11.29
#